data_AF-A0A6V8I9J6-F1
#
_entry.id   AF-A0A6V8I9J6-F1
#
_cell.length_a   1.000
_cell.length_b   1.000
_cell.length_c   1.000
_cell.angle_alpha   90.00
_cell.angle_beta   90.00
_cell.angle_gamma   90.00
#
_symmetry.space_group_name_H-M   'P 1'
#
loop_
_entity.id
_entity.type
_entity.pdbx_description
1 polymer ?
#
loop_
_entity_poly.entity_id
_entity_poly.type
_entity_poly.pdbx_seq_one_letter_code
_entity_poly.pdbx_strand_id
1 'polypeptide(L)'
;MPHVSDPNARPPLASGQTSAPARARTAPDQTPLLPEQRAVIKRLSQEMGLHATACTAAFIAGNHPDIIRESAAFIRSLEAIWAEEGLDPTDVWTELLRRIEVGDLFLRLNQPPHRKKQNGKAVRPWWIATSKLP
;
A
#
# COMPACT_ATOMS: atom_id res chain seq x y z
N MET A 1 -36.63 47.31 28.47
CA MET A 1 -37.46 46.54 27.53
C MET A 1 -36.53 45.63 26.75
N PRO A 2 -36.82 44.32 26.72
CA PRO A 2 -35.86 43.27 26.38
C PRO A 2 -35.81 43.03 24.86
N HIS A 3 -34.69 42.51 24.36
CA HIS A 3 -34.75 41.59 23.22
C HIS A 3 -33.81 40.43 23.47
N VAL A 4 -34.43 39.28 23.67
CA VAL A 4 -33.83 37.95 23.79
C VAL A 4 -33.29 37.56 22.41
N SER A 5 -32.00 37.23 22.33
CA SER A 5 -31.42 36.60 21.14
C SER A 5 -31.61 35.10 21.23
N ASP A 6 -32.37 34.56 20.29
CA ASP A 6 -32.73 33.16 20.15
C ASP A 6 -31.51 32.33 19.68
N PRO A 7 -31.07 31.27 20.39
CA PRO A 7 -29.86 30.52 20.06
C PRO A 7 -30.04 29.49 18.92
N ASN A 8 -31.14 29.54 18.15
CA ASN A 8 -31.48 28.48 17.18
C ASN A 8 -31.58 28.93 15.70
N ALA A 9 -31.02 30.08 15.34
CA ALA A 9 -30.95 30.51 13.95
C ALA A 9 -29.85 29.76 13.18
N ARG A 10 -30.22 28.70 12.45
CA ARG A 10 -29.33 28.06 11.46
C ARG A 10 -29.07 29.01 10.29
N PRO A 11 -27.81 29.29 9.90
CA PRO A 11 -27.53 30.01 8.67
C PRO A 11 -27.83 29.12 7.45
N PRO A 12 -28.33 29.68 6.33
CA PRO A 12 -28.54 28.92 5.11
C PRO A 12 -27.20 28.50 4.51
N LEU A 13 -27.09 27.23 4.12
CA LEU A 13 -25.96 26.69 3.36
C LEU A 13 -25.93 27.35 1.99
N ALA A 14 -25.03 28.32 1.81
CA ALA A 14 -24.71 28.87 0.51
C ALA A 14 -24.02 27.79 -0.34
N SER A 15 -24.74 27.24 -1.30
CA SER A 15 -24.19 26.42 -2.39
C SER A 15 -23.31 27.29 -3.29
N GLY A 16 -22.04 27.39 -2.94
CA GLY A 16 -21.00 28.00 -3.75
C GLY A 16 -19.85 27.02 -3.97
N GLN A 17 -20.08 25.97 -4.78
CA GLN A 17 -18.98 25.17 -5.30
C GLN A 17 -18.39 25.92 -6.49
N THR A 18 -17.39 26.76 -6.23
CA THR A 18 -16.51 27.27 -7.27
C THR A 18 -15.57 26.14 -7.65
N SER A 19 -15.84 25.47 -8.77
CA SER A 19 -14.92 24.48 -9.35
C SER A 19 -13.59 25.15 -9.68
N ALA A 20 -12.57 24.87 -8.87
CA ALA A 20 -11.19 25.16 -9.23
C ALA A 20 -10.81 24.29 -10.44
N PRO A 21 -10.11 24.82 -11.46
CA PRO A 21 -9.70 24.02 -12.58
C PRO A 21 -8.73 22.94 -12.09
N ALA A 22 -9.05 21.69 -12.40
CA ALA A 22 -8.18 20.55 -12.18
C ALA A 22 -6.84 20.84 -12.86
N ARG A 23 -5.81 21.12 -12.04
CA ARG A 23 -4.44 21.30 -12.49
C ARG A 23 -4.08 20.03 -13.26
N ALA A 24 -3.91 20.16 -14.57
CA ALA A 24 -3.47 19.08 -15.42
C ALA A 24 -2.22 18.48 -14.78
N ARG A 25 -2.27 17.19 -14.44
CA ARG A 25 -1.09 16.42 -14.06
C ARG A 25 -0.21 16.42 -15.30
N THR A 26 0.73 17.36 -15.39
CA THR A 26 1.85 17.28 -16.32
C THR A 26 2.50 15.93 -16.06
N ALA A 27 2.40 15.04 -17.05
CA ALA A 27 3.14 13.80 -17.06
C ALA A 27 4.61 14.13 -16.79
N PRO A 28 5.33 13.34 -15.97
CA PRO A 28 6.74 13.56 -15.78
C PRO A 28 7.42 13.51 -17.15
N ASP A 29 8.31 14.48 -17.36
CA ASP A 29 9.09 14.70 -18.57
C ASP A 29 9.92 13.43 -18.85
N GLN A 30 9.39 12.52 -19.67
CA GLN A 30 10.10 11.29 -20.03
C GLN A 30 11.22 11.67 -20.99
N THR A 31 12.36 12.04 -20.41
CA THR A 31 13.60 12.25 -21.17
C THR A 31 13.94 10.92 -21.85
N PRO A 32 14.08 10.88 -23.19
CA PRO A 32 14.39 9.64 -23.88
C PRO A 32 15.69 9.03 -23.35
N LEU A 33 15.61 7.80 -22.81
CA LEU A 33 16.79 7.06 -22.32
C LEU A 33 17.85 6.92 -23.41
N LEU A 34 19.11 7.21 -23.06
CA LEU A 34 20.24 7.07 -23.97
C LEU A 34 20.42 5.58 -24.38
N PRO A 35 20.90 5.29 -25.60
CA PRO A 35 21.10 3.91 -26.06
C PRO A 35 21.96 3.05 -25.14
N GLU A 36 22.98 3.64 -24.51
CA GLU A 36 23.87 2.97 -23.55
C GLU A 36 23.13 2.55 -22.28
N GLN A 37 22.36 3.47 -21.69
CA GLN A 37 21.53 3.23 -20.51
C GLN A 37 20.51 2.10 -20.77
N ARG A 38 19.88 2.07 -21.96
CA ARG A 38 18.98 0.97 -22.35
C ARG A 38 19.70 -0.37 -22.43
N ALA A 39 20.94 -0.40 -22.91
CA ALA A 39 21.73 -1.63 -22.97
C ALA A 39 22.09 -2.14 -21.57
N VAL A 40 22.44 -1.24 -20.65
CA VAL A 40 22.69 -1.55 -19.23
C VAL A 40 21.43 -2.11 -18.57
N ILE A 41 20.30 -1.41 -18.68
CA ILE A 41 19.02 -1.86 -18.12
C ILE A 41 18.62 -3.22 -18.68
N LYS A 42 18.82 -3.46 -19.98
CA LYS A 42 18.54 -4.77 -20.61
C LYS A 42 19.38 -5.87 -19.98
N ARG A 43 20.68 -5.64 -19.78
CA ARG A 43 21.57 -6.62 -19.13
C ARG A 43 21.15 -6.88 -17.69
N LEU A 44 20.92 -5.83 -16.90
CA LEU A 44 20.47 -5.95 -15.51
C LEU A 44 19.14 -6.70 -15.40
N SER A 45 18.22 -6.46 -16.34
CA SER A 45 16.94 -7.16 -16.41
C SER A 45 17.11 -8.66 -16.71
N GLN A 46 18.09 -9.02 -17.54
CA GLN A 46 18.43 -10.43 -17.82
C GLN A 46 19.03 -11.10 -16.58
N GLU A 47 19.97 -10.45 -15.89
CA GLU A 47 20.57 -10.94 -14.65
C GLU A 47 19.50 -11.12 -13.55
N MET A 48 18.62 -10.13 -13.40
CA MET A 48 17.48 -10.20 -12.47
C MET A 48 16.56 -11.40 -12.77
N GLY A 49 16.22 -11.63 -14.05
CA GLY A 49 15.40 -12.77 -14.46
C GLY A 49 16.07 -14.12 -14.17
N LEU A 50 17.40 -14.20 -14.37
CA LEU A 50 18.17 -15.40 -14.03
C LEU A 50 18.11 -15.70 -12.52
N HIS A 51 18.30 -14.69 -11.67
CA HIS A 51 18.22 -14.88 -10.22
C HIS A 51 16.80 -15.24 -9.75
N ALA A 52 15.76 -14.65 -10.33
CA ALA A 52 14.37 -15.01 -10.01
C ALA A 52 14.05 -16.48 -10.34
N THR A 53 14.49 -16.94 -11.52
CA THR A 53 14.30 -18.33 -11.94
C THR A 53 15.13 -19.31 -11.11
N ALA A 54 16.39 -18.97 -10.82
CA ALA A 54 17.26 -19.78 -9.96
C ALA A 54 16.73 -19.89 -8.53
N CYS A 55 16.21 -18.80 -7.96
CA CYS A 55 15.54 -18.82 -6.64
C CYS A 55 14.34 -19.78 -6.63
N THR A 56 13.53 -19.76 -7.70
CA THR A 56 12.37 -20.67 -7.83
C THR A 56 12.83 -22.12 -7.94
N ALA A 57 13.89 -22.39 -8.71
CA ALA A 57 14.47 -23.72 -8.82
C ALA A 57 15.03 -24.22 -7.47
N ALA A 58 15.73 -23.35 -6.73
CA ALA A 58 16.25 -23.67 -5.39
C ALA A 58 15.11 -23.98 -4.39
N PHE A 59 13.99 -23.27 -4.49
CA PHE A 59 12.79 -23.54 -3.71
C PHE A 59 12.22 -24.94 -4.01
N ILE A 60 12.06 -25.27 -5.29
CA ILE A 60 11.60 -26.60 -5.73
C ILE A 60 12.54 -27.70 -5.22
N ALA A 61 13.85 -27.44 -5.21
CA ALA A 61 14.87 -28.37 -4.73
C ALA A 61 14.97 -28.44 -3.19
N GLY A 62 14.25 -27.61 -2.43
CA GLY A 62 14.36 -27.55 -0.97
C GLY A 62 15.71 -27.04 -0.45
N ASN A 63 16.46 -26.31 -1.28
CA ASN A 63 17.80 -25.83 -0.95
C ASN A 63 17.75 -24.41 -0.37
N HIS A 64 17.57 -24.32 0.95
CA HIS A 64 17.45 -23.04 1.67
C HIS A 64 18.63 -22.07 1.46
N PRO A 65 19.91 -22.51 1.50
CA PRO A 65 21.03 -21.63 1.20
C PRO A 65 20.93 -20.94 -0.16
N ASP A 66 20.57 -21.69 -1.21
CA ASP A 66 20.44 -21.11 -2.55
C ASP A 66 19.20 -20.23 -2.70
N ILE A 67 18.10 -20.51 -1.99
CA ILE A 67 16.95 -19.60 -1.94
C ILE A 67 17.39 -18.23 -1.42
N ILE A 68 18.13 -18.19 -0.31
CA ILE A 68 18.61 -16.93 0.28
C ILE A 68 19.56 -16.21 -0.69
N ARG A 69 20.52 -16.95 -1.26
CA ARG A 69 21.54 -16.41 -2.17
C ARG A 69 20.91 -15.79 -3.42
N GLU A 70 20.04 -16.53 -4.09
CA GLU A 70 19.40 -16.08 -5.33
C GLU A 70 18.36 -14.97 -5.07
N SER A 71 17.65 -15.01 -3.93
CA SER A 71 16.75 -13.91 -3.52
C SER A 71 17.51 -12.60 -3.31
N ALA A 72 18.67 -12.66 -2.64
CA ALA A 72 19.49 -11.47 -2.41
C ALA A 72 20.04 -10.91 -3.73
N ALA A 73 20.52 -11.77 -4.62
CA ALA A 73 21.01 -11.37 -5.94
C ALA A 73 19.91 -10.74 -6.79
N PHE A 74 18.70 -11.32 -6.78
CA PHE A 74 17.53 -10.75 -7.45
C PHE A 74 17.23 -9.32 -6.98
N ILE A 75 17.19 -9.08 -5.66
CA ILE A 75 16.94 -7.74 -5.10
C ILE A 75 18.03 -6.76 -5.52
N ARG A 76 19.31 -7.17 -5.51
CA ARG A 76 20.42 -6.30 -5.93
C ARG A 76 20.34 -5.91 -7.40
N SER A 77 20.01 -6.85 -8.29
CA SER A 77 19.81 -6.52 -9.70
C SER A 77 18.62 -5.59 -9.91
N LEU A 78 17.55 -5.74 -9.12
CA LEU A 78 16.39 -4.85 -9.16
C LEU A 78 16.72 -3.43 -8.66
N GLU A 79 17.47 -3.29 -7.56
CA GLU A 79 17.97 -1.99 -7.07
C GLU A 79 18.83 -1.28 -8.12
N ALA A 80 19.66 -2.02 -8.85
CA ALA A 80 20.48 -1.45 -9.92
C ALA A 80 19.62 -0.89 -11.08
N ILE A 81 18.52 -1.57 -11.44
CA ILE A 81 17.57 -1.06 -12.46
C ILE A 81 16.91 0.24 -11.99
N TRP A 82 16.53 0.33 -10.72
CA TRP A 82 15.96 1.56 -10.14
C TRP A 82 16.94 2.73 -10.24
N ALA A 83 18.21 2.49 -9.90
CA ALA A 83 19.25 3.52 -9.99
C ALA A 83 19.44 4.01 -11.43
N GLU A 84 19.43 3.11 -12.42
CA GLU A 84 19.50 3.50 -13.83
C GLU A 84 18.26 4.31 -14.27
N GLU A 85 17.08 4.05 -13.73
CA GLU A 85 15.86 4.83 -14.00
C GLU A 85 15.75 6.11 -13.14
N GLY A 86 16.76 6.42 -12.31
CA GLY A 86 16.77 7.60 -11.44
C GLY A 86 15.80 7.51 -10.25
N LEU A 87 15.38 6.31 -9.88
CA LEU A 87 14.56 6.05 -8.70
C LEU A 87 15.45 5.86 -7.47
N ASP A 88 15.14 6.55 -6.37
CA ASP A 88 15.79 6.29 -5.09
C ASP A 88 15.30 4.94 -4.53
N PRO A 89 16.19 3.97 -4.26
CA PRO A 89 15.81 2.71 -3.62
C PRO A 89 15.03 2.91 -2.31
N THR A 90 15.33 3.97 -1.57
CA THR A 90 14.65 4.33 -0.32
C THR A 90 13.16 4.56 -0.53
N ASP A 91 12.78 5.19 -1.64
CA ASP A 91 11.37 5.45 -1.96
C ASP A 91 10.61 4.16 -2.20
N VAL A 92 11.23 3.22 -2.93
CA VAL A 92 10.62 1.92 -3.23
C VAL A 92 10.51 1.05 -1.98
N TRP A 93 11.55 1.04 -1.14
CA TRP A 93 11.51 0.32 0.14
C TRP A 93 10.48 0.91 1.11
N THR A 94 10.37 2.24 1.15
CA THR A 94 9.34 2.94 1.95
C THR A 94 7.94 2.62 1.46
N GLU A 95 7.74 2.58 0.14
CA GLU A 95 6.48 2.13 -0.46
C GLU A 95 6.12 0.70 -0.05
N LEU A 96 7.08 -0.22 -0.11
CA LEU A 96 6.86 -1.61 0.28
C LEU A 96 6.47 -1.73 1.76
N LEU A 97 7.19 -1.03 2.64
CA LEU A 97 6.89 -1.02 4.08
C LEU A 97 5.48 -0.50 4.35
N ARG A 98 5.09 0.60 3.70
CA ARG A 98 3.74 1.15 3.83
C ARG A 98 2.66 0.15 3.43
N ARG A 99 2.88 -0.65 2.37
CA ARG A 99 1.93 -1.69 1.95
C ARG A 99 1.79 -2.81 2.98
N ILE A 100 2.90 -3.21 3.59
CA ILE A 100 2.90 -4.22 4.67
C ILE A 100 2.10 -3.68 5.87
N GLU A 101 2.35 -2.45 6.30
CA GLU A 101 1.67 -1.83 7.44
C GLU A 101 0.15 -1.70 7.22
N VAL A 102 -0.25 -1.30 6.00
CA VAL A 102 -1.67 -1.22 5.63
C VAL A 102 -2.31 -2.61 5.64
N GLY A 103 -1.63 -3.62 5.09
CA GLY A 103 -2.10 -5.01 5.13
C GLY A 103 -2.29 -5.52 6.56
N ASP A 104 -1.32 -5.26 7.43
CA ASP A 104 -1.38 -5.62 8.84
C ASP A 104 -2.53 -4.93 9.58
N LEU A 105 -2.76 -3.64 9.30
CA LEU A 105 -3.88 -2.91 9.86
C LEU A 105 -5.22 -3.51 9.44
N PHE A 106 -5.40 -3.82 8.16
CA PHE A 106 -6.62 -4.47 7.66
C PHE A 106 -6.82 -5.84 8.29
N LEU A 107 -5.75 -6.63 8.46
CA LEU A 107 -5.84 -7.91 9.13
C LEU A 107 -6.30 -7.74 10.58
N ARG A 108 -5.74 -6.77 11.33
CA ARG A 108 -6.14 -6.50 12.73
C ARG A 108 -7.58 -6.02 12.86
N LEU A 109 -8.06 -5.17 11.94
CA LEU A 109 -9.44 -4.68 11.94
C LEU A 109 -10.44 -5.79 11.57
N ASN A 110 -10.06 -6.70 10.68
CA ASN A 110 -10.90 -7.83 10.25
C ASN A 110 -10.84 -9.03 11.19
N GLN A 111 -9.84 -9.11 12.08
CA GLN A 111 -9.84 -10.10 13.13
C GLN A 111 -10.94 -9.76 14.14
N PRO A 112 -11.94 -10.64 14.35
CA PRO A 112 -12.94 -10.40 15.37
C PRO A 112 -12.21 -10.21 16.70
N PRO A 113 -12.59 -9.20 17.51
CA PRO A 113 -11.87 -8.90 18.75
C PRO A 113 -11.74 -10.18 19.54
N HIS A 114 -10.50 -10.62 19.75
CA HIS A 114 -10.16 -11.86 20.44
C HIS A 114 -11.04 -11.93 21.69
N ARG A 115 -12.03 -12.82 21.68
CA ARG A 115 -13.15 -12.82 22.64
C ARG A 115 -12.59 -13.07 24.02
N LYS A 116 -12.23 -12.00 24.76
CA LYS A 116 -11.81 -12.13 26.15
C LYS A 116 -13.02 -12.69 26.89
N LYS A 117 -12.91 -13.94 27.36
CA LYS A 117 -13.87 -14.51 28.30
C LYS A 117 -13.71 -13.76 29.62
N GLN A 118 -14.41 -12.64 29.80
CA GLN A 118 -14.63 -12.13 31.15
C GLN A 118 -15.43 -13.19 31.91
N ASN A 119 -14.82 -13.81 32.91
CA ASN A 119 -15.44 -14.80 33.81
C ASN A 119 -16.01 -16.07 33.12
N GLY A 120 -15.32 -16.61 32.11
CA GLY A 120 -15.71 -17.90 31.49
C GLY A 120 -16.99 -17.88 30.65
N LYS A 121 -17.77 -16.79 30.70
CA LYS A 121 -18.99 -16.61 29.92
C LYS A 121 -18.68 -15.80 28.68
N ALA A 122 -18.99 -16.39 27.54
CA ALA A 122 -18.71 -15.83 26.26
C ALA A 122 -19.70 -14.66 26.01
N VAL A 123 -19.24 -13.41 26.07
CA VAL A 123 -20.07 -12.22 25.82
C VAL A 123 -20.74 -12.40 24.45
N ARG A 124 -22.08 -12.39 24.41
CA ARG A 124 -22.83 -12.55 23.17
C ARG A 124 -22.71 -11.25 22.37
N PRO A 125 -22.43 -11.32 21.05
CA PRO A 125 -22.43 -10.13 20.22
C PRO A 125 -23.84 -9.56 20.26
N TRP A 126 -23.93 -8.23 20.38
CA TRP A 126 -25.14 -7.44 20.39
C TRP A 126 -26.07 -7.90 19.26
N TRP A 127 -27.03 -8.75 19.62
CA TRP A 127 -28.10 -9.11 18.71
C TRP A 127 -28.96 -7.86 18.58
N ILE A 128 -28.95 -7.20 17.42
CA ILE A 128 -30.07 -6.32 17.10
C ILE A 128 -31.25 -7.25 16.90
N ALA A 129 -32.02 -7.46 17.97
CA ALA A 129 -33.38 -7.94 17.84
C ALA A 129 -34.10 -6.86 17.03
N THR A 130 -34.19 -7.03 15.71
CA THR A 130 -35.09 -6.25 14.86
C THR A 130 -36.49 -6.64 15.29
N SER A 131 -36.92 -6.03 16.38
CA SER A 131 -38.23 -6.18 16.97
C SER A 131 -39.24 -5.70 15.94
N LYS A 132 -39.97 -6.68 15.40
CA LYS A 132 -41.27 -6.59 14.74
C LYS A 132 -41.25 -6.04 13.31
N LEU A 133 -41.21 -6.97 12.35
CA LEU A 133 -42.13 -6.88 11.22
C LEU A 133 -43.55 -7.19 11.75
N PRO A 134 -44.56 -6.35 11.45
CA PRO A 134 -45.96 -6.67 11.72
C PRO A 134 -46.47 -7.82 10.84
#